data_AF-A0A285XUF5-F1
#
_entry.id   AF-A0A285XUF5-F1
#
_cell.length_a   1.000
_cell.length_b   1.000
_cell.length_c   1.000
_cell.angle_alpha   90.00
_cell.angle_beta   90.00
_cell.angle_gamma   90.00
#
_symmetry.space_group_name_H-M   'P 1'
#
loop_
_entity.id
_entity.type
_entity.pdbx_description
1 polymer ?
#
loop_
_entity_poly.entity_id
_entity_poly.type
_entity_poly.pdbx_seq_one_letter_code
_entity_poly.pdbx_strand_id
1 'polypeptide(L)'
;MSTTVAHHQQTEAIADEVTVDTATIAAITEIEAEAVAPEQHPTYARITWSRPDTGLWAANYGGYYGGTVDRQGAHYFVSDTYGQYVGDFRSLEEAQQRLAERLHVLLPDVRR
;
A
#
# COMPACT_ATOMS: atom_id res chain seq x y z
N MET A 1 -70.20 -23.63 9.79
CA MET A 1 -71.18 -22.69 10.34
C MET A 1 -70.47 -21.40 10.71
N SER A 2 -71.04 -20.27 10.30
CA SER A 2 -70.73 -18.86 10.61
C SER A 2 -70.63 -18.60 12.13
N THR A 3 -69.99 -17.56 12.68
CA THR A 3 -70.07 -16.08 12.48
C THR A 3 -68.91 -15.42 13.26
N THR A 4 -68.17 -14.39 12.77
CA THR A 4 -68.41 -12.92 12.86
C THR A 4 -68.58 -12.41 14.32
N VAL A 5 -68.02 -11.31 14.86
CA VAL A 5 -67.70 -9.95 14.37
C VAL A 5 -66.82 -9.20 15.42
N ALA A 6 -66.07 -8.16 14.97
CA ALA A 6 -65.87 -6.82 15.58
C ALA A 6 -65.08 -6.69 16.92
N HIS A 7 -64.36 -5.61 17.25
CA HIS A 7 -63.86 -4.40 16.57
C HIS A 7 -62.95 -3.69 17.60
N HIS A 8 -61.97 -2.91 17.14
CA HIS A 8 -61.40 -1.71 17.78
C HIS A 8 -60.26 -1.81 18.84
N GLN A 9 -59.07 -1.42 18.36
CA GLN A 9 -58.08 -0.46 18.91
C GLN A 9 -57.50 -0.61 20.33
N GLN A 10 -56.19 -0.91 20.39
CA GLN A 10 -55.14 -0.17 21.14
C GLN A 10 -53.78 -0.77 20.73
N THR A 11 -53.07 -0.25 19.73
CA THR A 11 -52.01 0.78 19.83
C THR A 11 -51.10 0.60 21.04
N GLU A 12 -49.96 -0.06 20.88
CA GLU A 12 -48.73 0.29 21.59
C GLU A 12 -47.50 -0.16 20.80
N ALA A 13 -46.54 0.76 20.77
CA ALA A 13 -45.38 0.85 19.90
C ALA A 13 -44.48 -0.39 19.88
N ILE A 14 -43.94 -0.70 18.71
CA ILE A 14 -42.51 -0.51 18.39
C ILE A 14 -42.33 -0.64 16.87
N ALA A 15 -42.59 0.46 16.16
CA ALA A 15 -42.06 0.65 14.82
C ALA A 15 -40.62 1.10 14.97
N ASP A 16 -39.66 0.18 14.79
CA ASP A 16 -38.29 0.59 14.43
C ASP A 16 -38.22 0.60 12.90
N GLU A 17 -38.92 1.60 12.37
CA GLU A 17 -38.81 2.04 10.99
C GLU A 17 -37.45 2.74 10.86
N VAL A 18 -36.40 1.99 10.56
CA VAL A 18 -35.17 2.60 10.04
C VAL A 18 -35.28 2.63 8.52
N THR A 19 -36.13 3.53 8.04
CA THR A 19 -35.99 4.13 6.72
C THR A 19 -34.60 4.75 6.66
N VAL A 20 -33.70 4.13 5.89
CA VAL A 20 -32.39 4.70 5.60
C VAL A 20 -32.62 5.92 4.70
N ASP A 21 -32.83 7.07 5.33
CA ASP A 21 -32.91 8.36 4.65
C ASP A 21 -31.65 8.57 3.82
N THR A 22 -31.85 8.83 2.53
CA THR A 22 -30.82 9.10 1.53
C THR A 22 -30.23 10.51 1.71
N ALA A 23 -29.85 10.86 2.94
CA ALA A 23 -29.23 12.12 3.31
C ALA A 23 -27.75 11.98 3.73
N THR A 24 -27.20 10.76 3.77
CA THR A 24 -25.77 10.52 4.09
C THR A 24 -24.92 10.34 2.83
N ILE A 25 -25.07 11.26 1.88
CA ILE A 25 -24.13 11.45 0.76
C ILE A 25 -23.70 12.93 0.75
N ALA A 26 -23.14 13.39 1.88
CA ALA A 26 -22.44 14.67 1.98
C ALA A 26 -21.70 14.77 3.33
N ALA A 27 -20.58 14.05 3.48
CA ALA A 27 -19.72 14.18 4.67
C ALA A 27 -18.22 14.02 4.32
N ILE A 28 -17.80 14.46 3.13
CA ILE A 28 -16.38 14.60 2.80
C ILE A 28 -16.13 16.04 2.35
N THR A 29 -16.39 17.00 3.21
CA THR A 29 -15.85 18.35 3.06
C THR A 29 -15.98 19.07 4.39
N GLU A 30 -14.83 19.24 5.04
CA GLU A 30 -14.51 20.23 6.07
C GLU A 30 -15.15 19.95 7.45
N ILE A 31 -14.35 19.72 8.50
CA ILE A 31 -13.82 20.80 9.35
C ILE A 31 -12.76 20.23 10.34
N GLU A 32 -11.72 21.05 10.60
CA GLU A 32 -10.79 21.11 11.75
C GLU A 32 -9.78 19.95 11.94
N ALA A 33 -8.52 20.09 11.53
CA ALA A 33 -7.49 20.91 12.21
C ALA A 33 -7.14 20.47 13.65
N GLU A 34 -7.22 19.17 13.95
CA GLU A 34 -6.35 18.58 14.97
C GLU A 34 -5.05 18.15 14.25
N ALA A 35 -3.90 18.64 14.71
CA ALA A 35 -2.60 18.29 14.15
C ALA A 35 -2.34 16.79 14.31
N VAL A 36 -2.72 15.99 13.30
CA VAL A 36 -2.16 14.67 13.08
C VAL A 36 -0.69 14.94 12.79
N ALA A 37 0.16 14.78 13.81
CA ALA A 37 1.59 14.66 13.61
C ALA A 37 1.76 13.74 12.39
N PRO A 38 2.51 14.14 11.34
CA PRO A 38 2.64 13.31 10.16
C PRO A 38 3.05 11.94 10.67
N GLU A 39 2.25 10.90 10.40
CA GLU A 39 2.67 9.55 10.68
C GLU A 39 4.06 9.44 10.08
N GLN A 40 5.07 9.27 10.95
CA GLN A 40 6.46 9.28 10.52
C GLN A 40 6.65 7.99 9.74
N HIS A 41 6.26 8.01 8.47
CA HIS A 41 6.57 6.94 7.54
C HIS A 41 8.07 6.72 7.66
N PRO A 42 8.53 5.47 7.86
CA PRO A 42 9.95 5.19 7.98
C PRO A 42 10.65 5.84 6.81
N THR A 43 11.54 6.80 7.12
CA THR A 43 12.29 7.52 6.11
C THR A 43 13.35 6.57 5.60
N TYR A 44 12.98 5.80 4.58
CA TYR A 44 13.89 4.88 3.91
C TYR A 44 15.01 5.65 3.24
N ALA A 45 16.19 5.05 3.18
CA ALA A 45 17.28 5.68 2.45
C ALA A 45 16.94 5.77 0.96
N ARG A 46 17.38 6.86 0.32
CA ARG A 46 17.22 7.02 -1.12
C ARG A 46 18.13 6.04 -1.86
N ILE A 47 17.59 5.37 -2.88
CA ILE A 47 18.39 4.61 -3.84
C ILE A 47 18.89 5.53 -4.95
N THR A 48 20.16 5.41 -5.27
CA THR A 48 20.76 5.97 -6.48
C THR A 48 21.31 4.84 -7.33
N TRP A 49 21.15 4.95 -8.65
CA TRP A 49 21.55 3.91 -9.58
C TRP A 49 22.77 4.35 -10.37
N SER A 50 23.73 3.44 -10.50
CA SER A 50 24.85 3.56 -11.41
C SER A 50 24.77 2.45 -12.45
N ARG A 51 25.38 2.68 -13.62
CA ARG A 51 25.44 1.70 -14.71
C ARG A 51 26.91 1.36 -14.99
N PRO A 52 27.51 0.45 -14.23
CA PRO A 52 28.92 0.08 -14.40
C PRO A 52 29.21 -0.59 -15.75
N ASP A 53 28.22 -1.27 -16.35
CA ASP A 53 28.36 -1.89 -17.68
C ASP A 53 27.02 -1.90 -18.46
N THR A 54 27.09 -2.25 -19.73
CA THR A 54 25.95 -2.46 -20.61
C THR A 54 25.10 -3.61 -20.11
N GLY A 55 23.94 -3.26 -19.55
CA GLY A 55 23.00 -4.26 -19.03
C GLY A 55 23.16 -4.51 -17.54
N LEU A 56 24.13 -3.89 -16.88
CA LEU A 56 24.32 -3.99 -15.44
C LEU A 56 24.05 -2.65 -14.75
N TRP A 57 23.16 -2.67 -13.77
CA TRP A 57 22.90 -1.55 -12.88
C TRP A 57 23.24 -1.93 -11.45
N ALA A 58 23.91 -1.03 -10.72
CA ALA A 58 24.23 -1.22 -9.31
C ALA A 58 23.53 -0.16 -8.47
N ALA A 59 22.84 -0.62 -7.43
CA ALA A 59 22.15 0.23 -6.47
C ALA A 59 23.13 0.74 -5.41
N ASN A 60 23.03 2.02 -5.07
CA ASN A 60 23.56 2.59 -3.86
C ASN A 60 22.40 3.04 -2.97
N TYR A 61 22.29 2.45 -1.78
CA TYR A 61 21.23 2.67 -0.81
C TYR A 61 21.82 3.40 0.40
N GLY A 62 21.62 4.71 0.48
CA GLY A 62 22.13 5.52 1.60
C GLY A 62 23.65 5.49 1.77
N GLY A 63 24.41 5.34 0.68
CA GLY A 63 25.87 5.19 0.72
C GLY A 63 26.36 3.74 0.74
N TYR A 64 25.49 2.78 1.05
CA TYR A 64 25.80 1.36 1.03
C TYR A 64 25.57 0.74 -0.35
N TYR A 65 26.30 -0.32 -0.65
CA TYR A 65 26.00 -1.16 -1.80
C TYR A 65 24.63 -1.81 -1.61
N GLY A 66 23.72 -1.64 -2.57
CA GLY A 66 22.35 -2.16 -2.50
C GLY A 66 22.12 -3.42 -3.32
N GLY A 67 23.11 -3.90 -4.07
CA GLY A 67 22.95 -5.01 -5.00
C GLY A 67 22.88 -4.56 -6.46
N THR A 68 22.48 -5.48 -7.32
CA THR A 68 22.56 -5.33 -8.78
C THR A 68 21.28 -5.76 -9.49
N VAL A 69 21.04 -5.14 -10.63
CA VAL A 69 20.13 -5.63 -11.66
C VAL A 69 20.95 -5.90 -12.91
N ASP A 70 20.93 -7.13 -13.40
CA ASP A 70 21.65 -7.57 -14.59
C ASP A 70 20.66 -8.00 -15.69
N ARG A 71 20.83 -7.49 -16.91
CA ARG A 71 19.98 -7.81 -18.05
C ARG A 71 20.58 -8.97 -18.82
N GLN A 72 19.86 -10.08 -18.85
CA GLN A 72 20.20 -11.23 -19.66
C GLN A 72 19.05 -11.51 -20.63
N GLY A 73 19.29 -11.24 -21.92
CA GLY A 73 18.27 -11.32 -22.96
C GLY A 73 17.10 -10.35 -22.72
N ALA A 74 15.91 -10.92 -22.50
CA ALA A 74 14.65 -10.20 -22.29
C ALA A 74 14.25 -10.07 -20.81
N HIS A 75 15.13 -10.46 -19.89
CA HIS A 75 14.87 -10.46 -18.45
C HIS A 75 15.94 -9.65 -17.70
N TYR A 76 15.54 -9.18 -16.52
CA TYR A 76 16.37 -8.45 -15.56
C TYR A 76 16.45 -9.27 -14.28
N PHE A 77 17.64 -9.78 -13.98
CA PHE A 77 17.93 -10.59 -12.82
C PHE A 77 18.39 -9.70 -11.68
N VAL A 78 17.83 -9.90 -10.49
CA VAL A 78 18.07 -9.05 -9.34
C VAL A 78 18.81 -9.83 -8.27
N SER A 79 19.87 -9.22 -7.74
CA SER A 79 20.62 -9.71 -6.59
C SER A 79 20.71 -8.62 -5.53
N ASP A 80 20.51 -8.98 -4.26
CA ASP A 80 20.58 -8.04 -3.14
C ASP A 80 22.02 -7.71 -2.72
N THR A 81 22.19 -6.91 -1.66
CA THR A 81 23.50 -6.52 -1.13
C THR A 81 24.39 -7.71 -0.75
N TYR A 82 23.82 -8.88 -0.48
CA TYR A 82 24.53 -10.09 -0.10
C TYR A 82 24.71 -11.04 -1.30
N GLY A 83 24.37 -10.59 -2.51
CA GLY A 83 24.38 -11.42 -3.71
C GLY A 83 23.27 -12.47 -3.75
N GLN A 84 22.27 -12.39 -2.87
CA GLN A 84 21.17 -13.35 -2.89
C GLN A 84 20.20 -13.00 -4.03
N TYR A 85 19.73 -14.04 -4.71
CA TYR A 85 18.75 -13.89 -5.79
C TYR A 85 17.41 -13.41 -5.25
N VAL A 86 16.90 -12.30 -5.80
CA VAL A 86 15.60 -11.72 -5.44
C VAL A 86 14.52 -12.13 -6.43
N GLY A 87 14.88 -12.25 -7.71
CA GLY A 87 13.95 -12.61 -8.78
C GLY A 87 14.42 -12.17 -10.15
N ASP A 88 13.65 -12.53 -11.17
CA ASP A 88 13.81 -12.06 -12.54
C ASP A 88 12.53 -11.40 -13.03
N PHE A 89 12.69 -10.30 -13.75
CA PHE A 89 11.58 -9.44 -14.15
C PHE A 89 11.69 -9.07 -15.63
N ARG A 90 10.55 -8.74 -16.23
CA ARG A 90 10.49 -8.37 -17.66
C ARG A 90 10.87 -6.92 -17.92
N SER A 91 10.84 -6.08 -16.89
CA SER A 91 11.17 -4.66 -16.98
C SER A 91 12.25 -4.27 -15.98
N LEU A 92 13.07 -3.29 -16.37
CA LEU A 92 14.08 -2.72 -15.49
C LEU A 92 13.45 -2.04 -14.29
N GLU A 93 12.35 -1.31 -14.50
CA GLU A 93 11.64 -0.58 -13.46
C GLU A 93 11.12 -1.53 -12.37
N GLU A 94 10.47 -2.63 -12.76
CA GLU A 94 10.01 -3.64 -11.81
C GLU A 94 11.18 -4.27 -11.05
N ALA A 95 12.26 -4.63 -11.75
CA ALA A 95 13.46 -5.17 -11.12
C ALA A 95 14.06 -4.21 -10.07
N GLN A 96 14.15 -2.92 -10.40
CA GLN A 96 14.65 -1.90 -9.49
C GLN A 96 13.73 -1.70 -8.28
N GLN A 97 12.41 -1.68 -8.51
CA GLN A 97 11.41 -1.53 -7.45
C GLN A 97 11.45 -2.73 -6.48
N ARG A 98 11.58 -3.94 -7.00
CA ARG A 98 11.69 -5.17 -6.20
C ARG A 98 12.97 -5.21 -5.37
N LEU A 99 14.08 -4.71 -5.93
CA LEU A 99 15.30 -4.54 -5.14
C LEU A 99 15.10 -3.51 -4.03
N ALA A 100 14.42 -2.40 -4.30
CA ALA A 100 14.14 -1.37 -3.30
C ALA A 100 13.33 -1.92 -2.11
N GLU A 101 12.23 -2.61 -2.39
CA GLU A 101 11.41 -3.29 -1.39
C GLU A 101 12.23 -4.27 -0.55
N ARG A 102 13.09 -5.06 -1.20
CA ARG A 102 13.97 -6.01 -0.52
C ARG A 102 14.96 -5.31 0.42
N LEU A 103 15.53 -4.18 0.01
CA LEU A 103 16.49 -3.43 0.81
C LEU A 103 15.87 -2.78 2.05
N HIS A 104 14.62 -2.32 1.97
CA HIS A 104 13.91 -1.80 3.13
C HIS A 104 13.74 -2.84 4.24
N VAL A 105 13.61 -4.11 3.86
CA VAL A 105 13.49 -5.24 4.80
C VAL A 105 14.86 -5.67 5.34
N LEU A 106 15.88 -5.73 4.48
CA LEU A 106 17.21 -6.22 4.86
C LEU A 106 18.05 -5.19 5.63
N LEU A 107 17.85 -3.90 5.38
CA LEU A 107 18.64 -2.81 5.92
C LEU A 107 17.75 -1.76 6.62
N PRO A 108 16.99 -2.13 7.67
CA PRO A 108 16.01 -1.25 8.31
C PRO A 108 16.63 -0.06 9.05
N ASP A 109 17.91 -0.16 9.39
CA ASP A 109 18.68 0.87 10.11
C ASP A 109 19.34 1.88 9.16
N VAL A 110 19.40 1.58 7.86
CA VAL A 110 19.91 2.52 6.87
C VAL A 110 18.80 3.53 6.55
N ARG A 111 18.83 4.63 7.29
CA ARG A 111 17.95 5.78 7.15
C ARG A 111 18.74 7.00 6.70
N ARG A 112 18.05 7.98 6.13
CA ARG A 112 18.63 9.26 5.73
C ARG A 112 18.00 10.40 6.50
#